data_AF-A0A8C5EGM1-F1
#
_entry.id   AF-A0A8C5EGM1-F1
#
_cell.length_a   1.000
_cell.length_b   1.000
_cell.length_c   1.000
_cell.angle_alpha   90.00
_cell.angle_beta   90.00
_cell.angle_gamma   90.00
#
_symmetry.space_group_name_H-M   'P 1'
#
loop_
_entity.id
_entity.type
_entity.pdbx_description
1 polymer ?
#
loop_
_entity_poly.entity_id
_entity_poly.type
_entity_poly.pdbx_seq_one_letter_code
_entity_poly.pdbx_strand_id
1 'polypeptide(L)'
;MAEIVQQRIEDRIPELEQLERVGLFTKKEVKSIIKRATALEYKLHRLIVNKEDFIAYIQYEINVLELIKKRRAHIHYHFKREEIEFPIIHRITSLFRRATKKWKDDVQLWFSHVAFCKKWGTKMAISKVFSSMLAIHPDKPALWIMAAKSELEDRDSSESARHLFLRALRFHPNNKKVYQEYFRMELLHCEKLRQQKEQLEKAEMDLGEYEFSPEILSGKLAEVVYRDAVGKIKEAGFVISLLNIATIFDFTKELQDLILNDLQTNYTEDSVTWDFMAKRELDAPGAGDELPTAKGRASDINRREERCCQVYEEGVKSLNTEPMWTCYVAFCLERLKRKTNVQELKDKRQERLLTVMQRAHDSSLLKESYYKNWVGHGLYCNTLGLKPHSVSPRVAMTATQRYSQSVSVWSLSLQTLMQLGSGDIGRLFQDALTHVNPKVHTHTSSVICVVNSYMSTLSTTVQLYVQSLLSPVSAVAMEMKEKYLDWSFSTGGYKKARKTFMSLQENRPLSKAFFTRMIGIEKKQEMPKMNNLRDYYERALQEFGTFDDDLWLQYILEEQGTYGEPQNCGKIHWRAMKFLEGESVERFTTRYTLFQTGHLGGAQ
;
A
#
# COMPACT_ATOMS: atom_id res chain seq x y z
N MET A 1 43.57 7.13 34.27
CA MET A 1 43.23 7.10 32.82
C MET A 1 44.33 6.45 31.99
N ALA A 2 45.57 6.95 32.04
CA ALA A 2 46.69 6.37 31.31
C ALA A 2 47.04 4.93 31.75
N GLU A 3 47.00 4.65 33.06
CA GLU A 3 47.29 3.32 33.63
C GLU A 3 46.33 2.22 33.13
N ILE A 4 45.02 2.51 33.04
CA ILE A 4 44.03 1.57 32.50
C ILE A 4 44.24 1.31 31.00
N VAL A 5 44.61 2.35 30.24
CA VAL A 5 44.94 2.20 28.82
C VAL A 5 46.19 1.34 28.67
N GLN A 6 47.21 1.58 29.49
CA GLN A 6 48.47 0.84 29.48
C GLN A 6 48.24 -0.65 29.78
N GLN A 7 47.50 -0.97 30.85
CA GLN A 7 47.12 -2.34 31.20
C GLN A 7 46.40 -3.05 30.05
N ARG A 8 45.43 -2.38 29.40
CA ARG A 8 44.71 -2.99 28.27
C ARG A 8 45.57 -3.24 27.05
N ILE A 9 46.65 -2.47 26.86
CA ILE A 9 47.61 -2.72 25.79
C ILE A 9 48.54 -3.88 26.17
N GLU A 10 48.94 -3.97 27.44
CA GLU A 10 49.73 -5.08 27.98
C GLU A 10 49.00 -6.42 27.85
N ASP A 11 47.70 -6.47 28.10
CA ASP A 11 46.85 -7.65 27.90
C ASP A 11 46.85 -8.17 26.45
N ARG A 12 47.25 -7.34 25.46
CA ARG A 12 47.35 -7.72 24.04
C ARG A 12 48.70 -8.30 23.66
N ILE A 13 49.73 -8.10 24.47
CA ILE A 13 51.09 -8.50 24.11
C ILE A 13 51.17 -10.01 23.83
N PRO A 14 50.58 -10.91 24.65
CA PRO A 14 50.66 -12.35 24.40
C PRO A 14 50.05 -12.77 23.06
N GLU A 15 48.86 -12.26 22.70
CA GLU A 15 48.22 -12.59 21.41
C GLU A 15 49.03 -12.06 20.22
N LEU A 16 49.62 -10.87 20.34
CA LEU A 16 50.33 -10.20 19.27
C LEU A 16 51.70 -10.84 19.01
N GLU A 17 52.40 -11.22 20.07
CA GLU A 17 53.62 -12.03 19.96
C GLU A 17 53.32 -13.37 19.29
N GLN A 18 52.20 -14.00 19.62
CA GLN A 18 51.83 -15.27 19.02
C GLN A 18 51.47 -15.13 17.53
N LEU A 19 50.78 -14.04 17.14
CA LEU A 19 50.52 -13.70 15.74
C LEU A 19 51.81 -13.50 14.94
N GLU A 20 52.84 -12.91 15.56
CA GLU A 20 54.15 -12.72 14.95
C GLU A 20 54.93 -14.04 14.83
N ARG A 21 54.98 -14.84 15.90
CA ARG A 21 55.69 -16.14 15.95
C ARG A 21 55.15 -17.13 14.92
N VAL A 22 53.84 -17.11 14.68
CA VAL A 22 53.18 -17.96 13.67
C VAL A 22 53.37 -17.42 12.24
N GLY A 23 53.87 -16.20 12.09
CA GLY A 23 54.04 -15.57 10.78
C GLY A 23 52.75 -15.08 10.15
N LEU A 24 51.65 -14.97 10.93
CA LEU A 24 50.40 -14.39 10.44
C LEU A 24 50.53 -12.87 10.26
N PHE A 25 51.37 -12.22 11.06
CA PHE A 25 51.65 -10.78 10.97
C PHE A 25 53.14 -10.50 11.06
N THR A 26 53.57 -9.42 10.41
CA THR A 26 54.95 -8.95 10.53
C THR A 26 55.13 -8.05 11.76
N LYS A 27 56.35 -7.93 12.27
CA LYS A 27 56.73 -6.98 13.33
C LYS A 27 56.23 -5.55 13.08
N LYS A 28 56.26 -5.09 11.82
CA LYS A 28 55.79 -3.75 11.43
C LYS A 28 54.27 -3.62 11.58
N GLU A 29 53.53 -4.65 11.18
CA GLU A 29 52.07 -4.67 11.32
C GLU A 29 51.63 -4.77 12.78
N VAL A 30 52.29 -5.60 13.58
CA VAL A 30 52.03 -5.70 15.04
C VAL A 30 52.22 -4.34 15.71
N LYS A 31 53.32 -3.63 15.42
CA LYS A 31 53.53 -2.25 15.91
C LYS A 31 52.43 -1.29 15.47
N SER A 32 51.95 -1.42 14.23
CA SER A 32 50.82 -0.62 13.71
C SER A 32 49.52 -0.92 14.47
N ILE A 33 49.25 -2.19 14.77
CA ILE A 33 48.08 -2.61 15.55
C ILE A 33 48.13 -2.02 16.95
N ILE A 34 49.27 -2.11 17.64
CA ILE A 34 49.45 -1.51 18.97
C ILE A 34 49.19 0.00 18.91
N LYS A 35 49.84 0.72 17.98
CA LYS A 35 49.67 2.17 17.84
C LYS A 35 48.21 2.56 17.62
N ARG A 36 47.49 1.83 16.75
CA ARG A 36 46.09 2.12 16.43
C ARG A 36 45.16 1.78 17.59
N ALA A 37 45.39 0.65 18.26
CA ALA A 37 44.69 0.23 19.46
C ALA A 37 44.82 1.25 20.59
N THR A 38 46.04 1.71 20.87
CA THR A 38 46.32 2.74 21.89
C THR A 38 45.53 4.01 21.61
N ALA A 39 45.52 4.48 20.36
CA ALA A 39 44.76 5.67 19.97
C ALA A 39 43.23 5.49 20.18
N LEU A 40 42.68 4.31 19.90
CA LEU A 40 41.26 4.01 20.10
C LEU A 40 40.91 3.87 21.59
N GLU A 41 41.78 3.26 22.40
CA GLU A 41 41.60 3.16 23.85
C GLU A 41 41.64 4.52 24.54
N TYR A 42 42.54 5.43 24.12
CA TYR A 42 42.54 6.80 24.62
C TYR A 42 41.24 7.55 24.31
N LYS A 43 40.65 7.33 23.12
CA LYS A 43 39.36 7.94 22.76
C LYS A 43 38.23 7.47 23.69
N LEU A 44 38.24 6.21 24.10
CA LEU A 44 37.20 5.60 24.93
C LEU A 44 37.24 5.99 26.40
N HIS A 45 38.37 6.51 26.87
CA HIS A 45 38.53 6.98 28.25
C HIS A 45 38.46 8.50 28.39
N ARG A 46 38.08 9.23 27.33
CA ARG A 46 37.81 10.67 27.41
C ARG A 46 36.66 10.94 28.39
N LEU A 47 36.64 12.15 28.96
CA LEU A 47 35.54 12.63 29.82
C LEU A 47 34.19 12.54 29.11
N ILE A 48 34.14 12.99 27.86
CA ILE A 48 32.98 12.84 26.97
C ILE A 48 33.29 11.69 26.03
N VAL A 49 32.53 10.59 26.16
CA VAL A 49 32.70 9.42 25.31
C VAL A 49 31.56 9.38 24.30
N ASN A 50 31.93 9.32 23.03
CA ASN A 50 30.99 9.24 21.91
C ASN A 50 30.70 7.78 21.54
N LYS A 51 29.50 7.54 21.00
CA LYS A 51 29.07 6.20 20.58
C LYS A 51 29.87 5.73 19.37
N GLU A 52 30.16 6.64 18.47
CA GLU A 52 30.89 6.45 17.22
C GLU A 52 32.31 5.94 17.49
N ASP A 53 32.94 6.38 18.60
CA ASP A 53 34.25 5.89 19.00
C ASP A 53 34.23 4.41 19.42
N PHE A 54 33.17 3.96 20.12
CA PHE A 54 32.97 2.54 20.41
C PHE A 54 32.72 1.73 19.14
N ILE A 55 31.83 2.20 18.26
CA ILE A 55 31.52 1.53 17.00
C ILE A 55 32.79 1.42 16.14
N ALA A 56 33.55 2.51 16.01
CA ALA A 56 34.81 2.52 15.26
C ALA A 56 35.84 1.55 15.84
N TYR A 57 35.93 1.45 17.17
CA TYR A 57 36.86 0.51 17.79
C TYR A 57 36.44 -0.94 17.62
N ILE A 58 35.16 -1.23 17.81
CA ILE A 58 34.58 -2.56 17.59
C ILE A 58 34.80 -2.99 16.13
N GLN A 59 34.51 -2.11 15.17
CA GLN A 59 34.72 -2.40 13.75
C GLN A 59 36.20 -2.65 13.44
N TYR A 60 37.11 -1.89 14.04
CA TYR A 60 38.54 -2.11 13.89
C TYR A 60 38.97 -3.49 14.38
N GLU A 61 38.57 -3.90 15.58
CA GLU A 61 38.91 -5.23 16.13
C GLU A 61 38.27 -6.36 15.31
N ILE A 62 37.02 -6.18 14.83
CA ILE A 62 36.37 -7.14 13.91
C ILE A 62 37.17 -7.29 12.61
N ASN A 63 37.63 -6.18 12.03
CA ASN A 63 38.43 -6.21 10.80
C ASN A 63 39.78 -6.93 11.00
N VAL A 64 40.42 -6.74 12.16
CA VAL A 64 41.65 -7.47 12.52
C VAL A 64 41.38 -8.97 12.62
N LEU A 65 40.29 -9.35 13.30
CA LEU A 65 39.89 -10.75 13.45
C LEU A 65 39.56 -11.42 12.10
N GLU A 66 38.88 -10.69 11.20
CA GLU A 66 38.60 -11.17 9.83
C GLU A 66 39.86 -11.31 8.99
N LEU A 67 40.82 -10.39 9.15
CA LEU A 67 42.12 -10.47 8.48
C LEU A 67 42.91 -11.71 8.95
N ILE A 68 42.93 -11.98 10.25
CA ILE A 68 43.53 -13.21 10.81
C ILE A 68 42.90 -14.44 10.18
N LYS A 69 41.56 -14.50 10.11
CA LYS A 69 40.84 -15.62 9.49
C LYS A 69 41.22 -15.82 8.02
N LYS A 70 41.32 -14.75 7.23
CA LYS A 70 41.74 -14.79 5.82
C LYS A 70 43.19 -15.28 5.68
N ARG A 71 44.11 -14.77 6.49
CA ARG A 71 45.54 -15.17 6.45
C ARG A 71 45.74 -16.62 6.84
N ARG A 72 45.04 -17.10 7.86
CA ARG A 72 45.05 -18.53 8.24
C ARG A 72 44.57 -19.44 7.12
N ALA A 73 43.52 -19.04 6.40
CA ALA A 73 43.03 -19.80 5.26
C ALA A 73 44.06 -19.87 4.12
N HIS A 74 44.78 -18.77 3.86
CA HIS A 74 45.81 -18.71 2.84
C HIS A 74 47.08 -19.50 3.21
N ILE A 75 47.50 -19.48 4.48
CA ILE A 75 48.72 -20.15 4.96
C ILE A 75 48.43 -21.61 5.38
N HIS A 76 47.16 -22.03 5.36
CA HIS A 76 46.70 -23.35 5.85
C HIS A 76 47.12 -23.65 7.30
N TYR A 77 47.13 -22.63 8.16
CA TYR A 77 47.51 -22.76 9.57
C TYR A 77 46.30 -22.70 10.50
N HIS A 78 45.96 -23.83 11.13
CA HIS A 78 44.74 -23.99 11.94
C HIS A 78 44.97 -24.13 13.46
N PHE A 79 46.22 -24.15 13.93
CA PHE A 79 46.56 -24.33 15.35
C PHE A 79 46.48 -23.01 16.15
N LYS A 80 46.47 -23.10 17.49
CA LYS A 80 46.49 -21.95 18.42
C LYS A 80 45.35 -20.94 18.26
N ARG A 81 44.15 -21.40 17.88
CA ARG A 81 42.97 -20.51 17.79
C ARG A 81 42.57 -19.92 19.13
N GLU A 82 42.74 -20.68 20.20
CA GLU A 82 42.39 -20.27 21.55
C GLU A 82 43.31 -19.16 22.09
N GLU A 83 44.58 -19.14 21.68
CA GLU A 83 45.56 -18.14 22.11
C GLU A 83 45.46 -16.82 21.33
N ILE A 84 44.90 -16.85 20.12
CA ILE A 84 44.87 -15.70 19.20
C ILE A 84 43.44 -15.16 19.07
N GLU A 85 42.50 -15.97 18.58
CA GLU A 85 41.15 -15.50 18.26
C GLU A 85 40.29 -15.28 19.51
N PHE A 86 40.40 -16.12 20.54
CA PHE A 86 39.53 -16.00 21.72
C PHE A 86 39.79 -14.71 22.53
N PRO A 87 41.04 -14.26 22.77
CA PRO A 87 41.30 -12.98 23.41
C PRO A 87 40.71 -11.80 22.65
N ILE A 88 40.81 -11.80 21.31
CA ILE A 88 40.22 -10.76 20.45
C ILE A 88 38.68 -10.80 20.54
N ILE A 89 38.07 -11.99 20.45
CA ILE A 89 36.61 -12.16 20.60
C ILE A 89 36.12 -11.68 21.96
N HIS A 90 36.85 -12.01 23.03
CA HIS A 90 36.54 -11.56 24.38
C HIS A 90 36.63 -10.03 24.50
N ARG A 91 37.66 -9.41 23.89
CA ARG A 91 37.80 -7.95 23.84
C ARG A 91 36.63 -7.29 23.11
N ILE A 92 36.26 -7.78 21.94
CA ILE A 92 35.12 -7.26 21.17
C ILE A 92 33.82 -7.39 21.99
N THR A 93 33.60 -8.54 22.63
CA THR A 93 32.43 -8.78 23.50
C THR A 93 32.41 -7.81 24.68
N SER A 94 33.56 -7.55 25.30
CA SER A 94 33.71 -6.58 26.40
C SER A 94 33.42 -5.15 25.94
N LEU A 95 33.91 -4.76 24.75
CA LEU A 95 33.62 -3.47 24.13
C LEU A 95 32.13 -3.29 23.85
N PHE A 96 31.47 -4.29 23.25
CA PHE A 96 30.03 -4.27 23.06
C PHE A 96 29.29 -4.17 24.39
N ARG A 97 29.65 -4.96 25.41
CA ARG A 97 29.00 -4.90 26.74
C ARG A 97 29.13 -3.52 27.38
N ARG A 98 30.29 -2.87 27.26
CA ARG A 98 30.50 -1.50 27.73
C ARG A 98 29.65 -0.50 26.95
N ALA A 99 29.58 -0.65 25.62
CA ALA A 99 28.78 0.22 24.77
C ALA A 99 27.28 0.08 25.07
N THR A 100 26.75 -1.14 25.13
CA THR A 100 25.34 -1.39 25.41
C THR A 100 24.92 -1.02 26.83
N LYS A 101 25.83 -1.06 27.80
CA LYS A 101 25.58 -0.54 29.17
C LYS A 101 25.43 0.98 29.19
N LYS A 102 26.12 1.71 28.29
CA LYS A 102 26.09 3.18 28.22
C LYS A 102 24.95 3.70 27.34
N TRP A 103 24.73 3.12 26.17
CA TRP A 103 23.63 3.47 25.25
C TRP A 103 22.59 2.35 25.23
N LYS A 104 21.86 2.23 26.34
CA LYS A 104 20.90 1.14 26.57
C LYS A 104 19.73 1.16 25.57
N ASP A 105 19.32 2.35 25.14
CA ASP A 105 18.15 2.55 24.28
C ASP A 105 18.40 2.21 22.80
N ASP A 106 19.67 2.15 22.40
CA ASP A 106 20.06 1.87 21.01
C ASP A 106 19.96 0.38 20.70
N VAL A 107 18.77 -0.05 20.25
CA VAL A 107 18.49 -1.44 19.87
C VAL A 107 19.41 -1.91 18.73
N GLN A 108 19.86 -1.04 17.84
CA GLN A 108 20.76 -1.43 16.73
C GLN A 108 22.13 -1.86 17.24
N LEU A 109 22.62 -1.24 18.31
CA LEU A 109 23.86 -1.65 18.97
C LEU A 109 23.73 -3.06 19.57
N TRP A 110 22.58 -3.39 20.17
CA TRP A 110 22.30 -4.73 20.66
C TRP A 110 22.25 -5.76 19.52
N PHE A 111 21.59 -5.44 18.41
CA PHE A 111 21.55 -6.31 17.23
C PHE A 111 22.94 -6.55 16.64
N SER A 112 23.77 -5.50 16.59
CA SER A 112 25.17 -5.61 16.14
C SER A 112 25.97 -6.56 17.04
N HIS A 113 25.74 -6.50 18.36
CA HIS A 113 26.37 -7.41 19.32
C HIS A 113 25.90 -8.86 19.12
N VAL A 114 24.59 -9.10 18.95
CA VAL A 114 24.04 -10.44 18.68
C VAL A 114 24.58 -10.99 17.36
N ALA A 115 24.62 -10.19 16.30
CA ALA A 115 25.15 -10.60 15.00
C ALA A 115 26.63 -11.00 15.08
N PHE A 116 27.44 -10.24 15.83
CA PHE A 116 28.82 -10.60 16.13
C PHE A 116 28.90 -11.95 16.86
N CYS A 117 28.10 -12.14 17.91
CA CYS A 117 28.13 -13.38 18.68
C CYS A 117 27.73 -14.61 17.85
N LYS A 118 26.72 -14.48 16.95
CA LYS A 118 26.33 -15.53 16.00
C LYS A 118 27.45 -15.86 15.01
N LYS A 119 28.07 -14.84 14.40
CA LYS A 119 29.15 -15.02 13.41
C LYS A 119 30.37 -15.78 13.94
N TRP A 120 30.69 -15.60 15.23
CA TRP A 120 31.87 -16.19 15.86
C TRP A 120 31.54 -17.33 16.84
N GLY A 121 30.30 -17.85 16.82
CA GLY A 121 29.93 -19.09 17.53
C GLY A 121 29.89 -18.98 19.05
N THR A 122 29.76 -17.78 19.61
CA THR A 122 29.73 -17.57 21.08
C THR A 122 28.33 -17.78 21.66
N LYS A 123 27.81 -19.01 21.54
CA LYS A 123 26.42 -19.37 21.89
C LYS A 123 25.99 -18.93 23.30
N MET A 124 26.84 -19.12 24.31
CA MET A 124 26.54 -18.71 25.69
C MET A 124 26.45 -17.19 25.87
N ALA A 125 27.18 -16.42 25.07
CA ALA A 125 27.15 -14.96 25.14
C ALA A 125 25.82 -14.43 24.59
N ILE A 126 25.27 -15.07 23.54
CA ILE A 126 23.99 -14.70 22.91
C ILE A 126 22.86 -14.66 23.93
N SER A 127 22.66 -15.73 24.72
CA SER A 127 21.61 -15.80 25.76
C SER A 127 21.74 -14.68 26.80
N LYS A 128 22.98 -14.36 27.21
CA LYS A 128 23.25 -13.28 28.18
C LYS A 128 22.94 -11.91 27.59
N VAL A 129 23.27 -11.70 26.31
CA VAL A 129 22.96 -10.46 25.58
C VAL A 129 21.46 -10.29 25.45
N PHE A 130 20.72 -11.32 25.03
CA PHE A 130 19.25 -11.28 24.97
C PHE A 130 18.63 -11.04 26.34
N SER A 131 19.09 -11.74 27.39
CA SER A 131 18.59 -11.55 28.75
C SER A 131 18.76 -10.11 29.23
N SER A 132 19.91 -9.49 28.93
CA SER A 132 20.19 -8.09 29.26
C SER A 132 19.35 -7.12 28.43
N MET A 133 19.18 -7.41 27.13
CA MET A 133 18.38 -6.59 26.22
C MET A 133 16.90 -6.59 26.61
N LEU A 134 16.33 -7.77 26.91
CA LEU A 134 14.94 -7.95 27.31
C LEU A 134 14.62 -7.36 28.70
N ALA A 135 15.63 -7.28 29.59
CA ALA A 135 15.48 -6.60 30.87
C ALA A 135 15.30 -5.08 30.72
N ILE A 136 15.83 -4.50 29.64
CA ILE A 136 15.74 -3.06 29.34
C ILE A 136 14.55 -2.75 28.43
N HIS A 137 14.28 -3.61 27.45
CA HIS A 137 13.25 -3.45 26.42
C HIS A 137 12.16 -4.53 26.50
N PRO A 138 11.46 -4.70 27.64
CA PRO A 138 10.41 -5.71 27.77
C PRO A 138 9.15 -5.36 26.94
N ASP A 139 8.98 -4.09 26.58
CA ASP A 139 7.86 -3.50 25.85
C ASP A 139 7.79 -3.90 24.36
N LYS A 140 8.84 -4.51 23.81
CA LYS A 140 8.94 -4.83 22.37
C LYS A 140 8.77 -6.33 22.12
N PRO A 141 7.59 -6.80 21.64
CA PRO A 141 7.32 -8.21 21.37
C PRO A 141 8.31 -8.86 20.39
N ALA A 142 8.76 -8.11 19.39
CA ALA A 142 9.70 -8.60 18.38
C ALA A 142 11.04 -9.05 18.98
N LEU A 143 11.50 -8.42 20.06
CA LEU A 143 12.74 -8.80 20.74
C LEU A 143 12.61 -10.14 21.47
N TRP A 144 11.44 -10.40 22.06
CA TRP A 144 11.13 -11.68 22.70
C TRP A 144 11.12 -12.82 21.69
N ILE A 145 10.44 -12.61 20.56
CA ILE A 145 10.38 -13.57 19.44
C ILE A 145 11.80 -13.87 18.93
N MET A 146 12.61 -12.82 18.72
CA MET A 146 13.99 -12.98 18.27
C MET A 146 14.86 -13.77 19.27
N ALA A 147 14.73 -13.49 20.57
CA ALA A 147 15.46 -14.20 21.60
C ALA A 147 15.08 -15.69 21.63
N ALA A 148 13.78 -15.99 21.64
CA ALA A 148 13.29 -17.37 21.65
C ALA A 148 13.71 -18.15 20.39
N LYS A 149 13.64 -17.50 19.22
CA LYS A 149 14.12 -18.08 17.96
C LYS A 149 15.62 -18.38 18.01
N SER A 150 16.43 -17.50 18.58
CA SER A 150 17.87 -17.72 18.74
C SER A 150 18.19 -18.88 19.69
N GLU A 151 17.45 -19.04 20.79
CA GLU A 151 17.62 -20.19 21.69
C GLU A 151 17.29 -21.52 21.00
N LEU A 152 16.27 -21.53 20.13
CA LEU A 152 15.91 -22.70 19.34
C LEU A 152 16.95 -23.03 18.26
N GLU A 153 17.32 -22.06 17.42
CA GLU A 153 18.22 -22.28 16.27
C GLU A 153 19.68 -22.48 16.70
N ASP A 154 20.17 -21.71 17.67
CA ASP A 154 21.60 -21.69 18.01
C ASP A 154 21.94 -22.66 19.15
N ARG A 155 21.05 -22.82 20.14
CA ARG A 155 21.30 -23.66 21.34
C ARG A 155 20.49 -24.94 21.38
N ASP A 156 19.55 -25.11 20.46
CA ASP A 156 18.72 -26.30 20.34
C ASP A 156 17.89 -26.59 21.61
N SER A 157 17.55 -25.52 22.36
CA SER A 157 16.84 -25.60 23.65
C SER A 157 15.41 -25.10 23.53
N SER A 158 14.49 -26.03 23.28
CA SER A 158 13.04 -25.76 23.24
C SER A 158 12.50 -25.26 24.58
N GLU A 159 13.05 -25.76 25.69
CA GLU A 159 12.64 -25.34 27.03
C GLU A 159 12.98 -23.87 27.31
N SER A 160 14.17 -23.41 26.94
CA SER A 160 14.57 -22.01 27.10
C SER A 160 13.71 -21.09 26.23
N ALA A 161 13.42 -21.50 24.99
CA ALA A 161 12.51 -20.78 24.11
C ALA A 161 11.09 -20.67 24.70
N ARG A 162 10.56 -21.78 25.26
CA ARG A 162 9.27 -21.82 25.95
C ARG A 162 9.21 -20.84 27.13
N HIS A 163 10.23 -20.84 27.98
CA HIS A 163 10.31 -19.90 29.11
C HIS A 163 10.31 -18.44 28.65
N LEU A 164 11.02 -18.13 27.55
CA LEU A 164 11.02 -16.79 26.96
C LEU A 164 9.64 -16.39 26.43
N PHE A 165 8.93 -17.28 25.74
CA PHE A 165 7.57 -17.00 25.26
C PHE A 165 6.56 -16.84 26.40
N LEU A 166 6.59 -17.72 27.42
CA LEU A 166 5.73 -17.58 28.59
C LEU A 166 5.97 -16.26 29.33
N ARG A 167 7.24 -15.83 29.43
CA ARG A 167 7.57 -14.51 29.99
C ARG A 167 7.10 -13.37 29.08
N ALA A 168 7.24 -13.52 27.76
CA ALA A 168 6.74 -12.53 26.80
C ALA A 168 5.22 -12.34 26.91
N LEU A 169 4.45 -13.42 27.09
CA LEU A 169 3.00 -13.39 27.26
C LEU A 169 2.55 -12.70 28.56
N ARG A 170 3.41 -12.65 29.59
CA ARG A 170 3.14 -11.84 30.80
C ARG A 170 3.18 -10.33 30.51
N PHE A 171 4.08 -9.90 29.62
CA PHE A 171 4.17 -8.49 29.21
C PHE A 171 3.20 -8.14 28.07
N HIS A 172 2.92 -9.10 27.19
CA HIS A 172 2.17 -8.91 25.94
C HIS A 172 1.02 -9.92 25.80
N PRO A 173 0.03 -9.91 26.70
CA PRO A 173 -1.01 -10.94 26.78
C PRO A 173 -1.95 -11.00 25.57
N ASN A 174 -2.04 -9.93 24.78
CA ASN A 174 -2.94 -9.85 23.61
C ASN A 174 -2.18 -9.80 22.27
N ASN A 175 -0.87 -10.08 22.28
CA ASN A 175 -0.07 -9.97 21.06
C ASN A 175 -0.16 -11.23 20.18
N LYS A 176 -0.87 -11.10 19.06
CA LYS A 176 -1.08 -12.17 18.07
C LYS A 176 0.22 -12.82 17.58
N LYS A 177 1.26 -12.02 17.29
CA LYS A 177 2.53 -12.54 16.75
C LYS A 177 3.29 -13.38 17.77
N VAL A 178 3.25 -12.99 19.05
CA VAL A 178 3.90 -13.79 20.12
C VAL A 178 3.23 -15.16 20.22
N TYR A 179 1.90 -15.22 20.19
CA TYR A 179 1.18 -16.49 20.19
C TYR A 179 1.44 -17.32 18.93
N GLN A 180 1.44 -16.72 17.74
CA GLN A 180 1.76 -17.42 16.48
C GLN A 180 3.13 -18.08 16.53
N GLU A 181 4.15 -17.34 16.95
CA GLU A 181 5.52 -17.83 17.01
C GLU A 181 5.71 -18.84 18.16
N TYR A 182 5.01 -18.65 19.28
CA TYR A 182 5.03 -19.61 20.38
C TYR A 182 4.39 -20.95 19.98
N PHE A 183 3.20 -20.90 19.38
CA PHE A 183 2.51 -22.06 18.83
C PHE A 183 3.36 -22.78 17.77
N ARG A 184 3.96 -22.03 16.85
CA ARG A 184 4.89 -22.56 15.83
C ARG A 184 6.09 -23.25 16.45
N MET A 185 6.67 -22.67 17.50
CA MET A 185 7.83 -23.23 18.21
C MET A 185 7.49 -24.57 18.86
N GLU A 186 6.33 -24.67 19.53
CA GLU A 186 5.90 -25.93 20.15
C GLU A 186 5.71 -27.03 19.10
N LEU A 187 5.07 -26.73 17.96
CA LEU A 187 4.92 -27.69 16.87
C LEU A 187 6.26 -28.11 16.26
N LEU A 188 7.17 -27.16 16.07
CA LEU A 188 8.52 -27.45 15.56
C LEU A 188 9.33 -28.32 16.53
N HIS A 189 9.15 -28.14 17.83
CA HIS A 189 9.75 -29.01 18.84
C HIS A 189 9.20 -30.44 18.76
N CYS A 190 7.89 -30.60 18.59
CA CYS A 190 7.24 -31.91 18.43
C CYS A 190 7.75 -32.63 17.18
N GLU A 191 7.82 -31.92 16.05
CA GLU A 191 8.37 -32.43 14.79
C GLU A 191 9.81 -32.93 14.96
N LYS A 192 10.65 -32.13 15.63
CA LYS A 192 12.03 -32.49 15.89
C LYS A 192 12.14 -33.75 16.76
N LEU A 193 11.32 -33.88 17.81
CA LEU A 193 11.30 -35.08 18.66
C LEU A 193 10.83 -36.32 17.89
N ARG A 194 9.85 -36.17 16.98
CA ARG A 194 9.40 -37.25 16.09
C ARG A 194 10.52 -37.72 15.17
N GLN A 195 11.24 -36.79 14.55
CA GLN A 195 12.38 -37.12 13.68
C GLN A 195 13.50 -37.81 14.46
N GLN A 196 13.77 -37.38 15.69
CA GLN A 196 14.73 -38.06 16.58
C GLN A 196 14.30 -39.48 16.91
N LYS A 197 13.02 -39.69 17.25
CA LYS A 197 12.46 -41.02 17.50
C LYS A 197 12.60 -41.93 16.29
N GLU A 198 12.22 -41.47 15.10
CA GLU A 198 12.32 -42.24 13.86
C GLU A 198 13.77 -42.61 13.53
N GLN A 199 14.73 -41.72 13.78
CA GLN A 199 16.15 -42.00 13.58
C GLN A 199 16.69 -43.05 14.54
N LEU A 200 16.27 -43.02 15.81
CA LEU A 200 16.67 -43.99 16.82
C LEU A 200 16.09 -45.38 16.55
N GLU A 201 14.82 -45.44 16.12
CA GLU A 201 14.15 -46.67 15.69
C GLU A 201 14.86 -47.30 14.48
N LYS A 202 15.23 -46.50 13.47
CA LYS A 202 15.99 -46.96 12.30
C LYS A 202 17.39 -47.45 12.64
N ALA A 203 17.99 -46.92 13.71
CA ALA A 203 19.33 -47.29 14.15
C ALA A 203 19.34 -48.52 15.06
N GLU A 204 18.18 -49.14 15.34
CA GLU A 204 18.00 -50.26 16.27
C GLU A 204 18.66 -50.00 17.64
N MET A 205 18.67 -48.74 18.07
CA MET A 205 19.28 -48.35 19.34
C MET A 205 18.36 -48.70 20.50
N ASP A 206 18.88 -49.45 21.48
CA ASP A 206 18.19 -49.72 22.73
C ASP A 206 18.13 -48.42 23.58
N LEU A 207 16.92 -47.91 23.78
CA LEU A 207 16.65 -46.68 24.55
C LEU A 207 16.50 -46.95 26.06
N GLY A 208 16.60 -48.21 26.50
CA GLY A 208 16.37 -48.58 27.89
C GLY A 208 14.98 -48.18 28.36
N GLU A 209 14.88 -47.48 29.50
CA GLU A 209 13.61 -46.99 30.07
C GLU A 209 13.13 -45.65 29.49
N TYR A 210 13.85 -45.05 28.53
CA TYR A 210 13.49 -43.74 28.00
C TYR A 210 12.43 -43.87 26.88
N GLU A 211 11.19 -43.52 27.20
CA GLU A 211 10.09 -43.42 26.23
C GLU A 211 9.78 -41.96 25.86
N PHE A 212 9.63 -41.71 24.55
CA PHE A 212 9.10 -40.43 24.08
C PHE A 212 7.62 -40.32 24.46
N SER A 213 7.26 -39.36 25.32
CA SER A 213 5.87 -39.12 25.72
C SER A 213 4.97 -38.88 24.49
N PRO A 214 3.91 -39.68 24.31
CA PRO A 214 3.00 -39.56 23.17
C PRO A 214 2.21 -38.23 23.20
N GLU A 215 1.99 -37.64 24.36
CA GLU A 215 1.34 -36.35 24.54
C GLU A 215 2.18 -35.20 23.95
N ILE A 216 3.50 -35.26 24.14
CA ILE A 216 4.42 -34.29 23.54
C ILE A 216 4.45 -34.51 22.03
N LEU A 217 4.58 -35.76 21.57
CA LEU A 217 4.63 -36.06 20.15
C LEU A 217 3.33 -35.67 19.42
N SER A 218 2.17 -35.78 20.05
CA SER A 218 0.87 -35.38 19.48
C SER A 218 0.63 -33.86 19.47
N GLY A 219 1.51 -33.06 20.07
CA GLY A 219 1.39 -31.60 20.07
C GLY A 219 0.42 -31.06 21.13
N LYS A 220 0.20 -31.79 22.24
CA LYS A 220 -0.69 -31.33 23.32
C LYS A 220 -0.30 -29.97 23.91
N LEU A 221 0.99 -29.66 23.95
CA LEU A 221 1.45 -28.33 24.38
C LEU A 221 0.99 -27.23 23.42
N ALA A 222 1.04 -27.48 22.10
CA ALA A 222 0.51 -26.54 21.11
C ALA A 222 -1.01 -26.38 21.26
N GLU A 223 -1.74 -27.45 21.58
CA GLU A 223 -3.17 -27.40 21.92
C GLU A 223 -3.45 -26.51 23.15
N VAL A 224 -2.63 -26.61 24.20
CA VAL A 224 -2.74 -25.75 25.39
C VAL A 224 -2.50 -24.28 25.03
N VAL A 225 -1.46 -24.00 24.24
CA VAL A 225 -1.17 -22.64 23.76
C VAL A 225 -2.33 -22.09 22.93
N TYR A 226 -2.92 -22.91 22.07
CA TYR A 226 -4.09 -22.56 21.28
C TYR A 226 -5.28 -22.16 22.17
N ARG A 227 -5.61 -22.99 23.17
CA ARG A 227 -6.73 -22.71 24.10
C ARG A 227 -6.51 -21.41 24.90
N ASP A 228 -5.29 -21.15 25.40
CA ASP A 228 -4.97 -19.87 26.07
C ASP A 228 -5.09 -18.68 25.11
N ALA A 229 -4.63 -18.83 23.86
CA ALA A 229 -4.69 -17.79 22.84
C ALA A 229 -6.13 -17.42 22.47
N VAL A 230 -7.00 -18.41 22.24
CA VAL A 230 -8.43 -18.23 21.90
C VAL A 230 -9.21 -17.63 23.08
N GLY A 231 -8.84 -17.99 24.32
CA GLY A 231 -9.41 -17.38 25.52
C GLY A 231 -9.22 -15.87 25.60
N LYS A 232 -8.10 -15.35 25.07
CA LYS A 232 -7.76 -13.90 25.10
C LYS A 232 -8.07 -13.16 23.80
N ILE A 233 -7.87 -13.78 22.65
CA ILE A 233 -8.00 -13.16 21.32
C ILE A 233 -9.16 -13.82 20.57
N LYS A 234 -10.33 -13.18 20.61
CA LYS A 234 -11.56 -13.65 19.96
C LYS A 234 -11.72 -13.09 18.54
N GLU A 235 -10.76 -13.40 17.67
CA GLU A 235 -10.83 -13.01 16.25
C GLU A 235 -10.63 -14.22 15.34
N ALA A 236 -11.54 -14.43 14.38
CA ALA A 236 -11.48 -15.59 13.50
C ALA A 236 -10.23 -15.59 12.62
N GLY A 237 -9.84 -14.42 12.09
CA GLY A 237 -8.63 -14.28 11.29
C GLY A 237 -7.35 -14.70 12.02
N PHE A 238 -7.30 -14.52 13.34
CA PHE A 238 -6.20 -15.00 14.16
C PHE A 238 -6.23 -16.52 14.32
N VAL A 239 -7.39 -17.12 14.61
CA VAL A 239 -7.55 -18.58 14.70
C VAL A 239 -7.18 -19.27 13.37
N ILE A 240 -7.61 -18.71 12.24
CA ILE A 240 -7.23 -19.18 10.90
C ILE A 240 -5.72 -19.12 10.71
N SER A 241 -5.04 -18.10 11.23
CA SER A 241 -3.57 -18.02 11.14
C SER A 241 -2.86 -19.13 11.91
N LEU A 242 -3.43 -19.58 13.05
CA LEU A 242 -2.90 -20.72 13.80
C LEU A 242 -3.16 -22.04 13.08
N LEU A 243 -4.34 -22.19 12.46
CA LEU A 243 -4.65 -23.33 11.62
C LEU A 243 -3.67 -23.46 10.45
N ASN A 244 -3.38 -22.35 9.74
CA ASN A 244 -2.41 -22.34 8.65
C ASN A 244 -0.98 -22.71 9.10
N ILE A 245 -0.63 -22.47 10.38
CA ILE A 245 0.62 -22.95 10.95
C ILE A 245 0.54 -24.46 11.20
N ALA A 246 -0.57 -24.94 11.77
CA ALA A 246 -0.77 -26.37 12.03
C ALA A 246 -0.72 -27.20 10.73
N THR A 247 -1.32 -26.73 9.64
CA THR A 247 -1.33 -27.43 8.33
C THR A 247 0.06 -27.68 7.74
N ILE A 248 1.10 -27.02 8.23
CA ILE A 248 2.49 -27.27 7.82
C ILE A 248 3.00 -28.63 8.34
N PHE A 249 2.37 -29.17 9.39
CA PHE A 249 2.81 -30.36 10.11
C PHE A 249 1.81 -31.50 9.95
N ASP A 250 2.23 -32.60 9.32
CA ASP A 250 1.36 -33.73 8.95
C ASP A 250 0.70 -34.42 10.16
N PHE A 251 1.33 -34.37 11.33
CA PHE A 251 0.85 -35.02 12.53
C PHE A 251 -0.25 -34.25 13.27
N THR A 252 -0.57 -33.03 12.85
CA THR A 252 -1.48 -32.14 13.59
C THR A 252 -2.94 -32.29 13.20
N LYS A 253 -3.33 -33.35 12.47
CA LYS A 253 -4.71 -33.54 11.98
C LYS A 253 -5.78 -33.39 13.06
N GLU A 254 -5.59 -34.03 14.22
CA GLU A 254 -6.51 -33.90 15.36
C GLU A 254 -6.63 -32.46 15.87
N LEU A 255 -5.51 -31.73 15.91
CA LEU A 255 -5.47 -30.32 16.31
C LEU A 255 -6.13 -29.44 15.25
N GLN A 256 -5.95 -29.73 13.96
CA GLN A 256 -6.64 -29.04 12.87
C GLN A 256 -8.14 -29.24 12.98
N ASP A 257 -8.62 -30.47 13.19
CA ASP A 257 -10.04 -30.78 13.35
C ASP A 257 -10.65 -30.05 14.55
N LEU A 258 -9.92 -29.97 15.67
CA LEU A 258 -10.32 -29.17 16.84
C LEU A 258 -10.47 -27.69 16.48
N ILE A 259 -9.45 -27.08 15.86
CA ILE A 259 -9.49 -25.67 15.47
C ILE A 259 -10.64 -25.39 14.48
N LEU A 260 -10.92 -26.33 13.59
CA LEU A 260 -12.01 -26.22 12.62
C LEU A 260 -13.39 -26.31 13.28
N ASN A 261 -13.57 -27.21 14.23
CA ASN A 261 -14.80 -27.28 15.03
C ASN A 261 -15.00 -25.99 15.85
N ASP A 262 -13.93 -25.43 16.41
CA ASP A 262 -13.99 -24.17 17.13
C ASP A 262 -14.39 -23.00 16.22
N LEU A 263 -13.86 -22.94 14.99
CA LEU A 263 -14.28 -21.95 13.99
C LEU A 263 -15.77 -22.07 13.65
N GLN A 264 -16.28 -23.30 13.47
CA GLN A 264 -17.69 -23.56 13.14
C GLN A 264 -18.67 -23.31 14.30
N THR A 265 -18.20 -23.33 15.55
CA THR A 265 -19.08 -23.19 16.73
C THR A 265 -19.00 -21.81 17.37
N ASN A 266 -17.80 -21.23 17.47
CA ASN A 266 -17.55 -20.02 18.24
C ASN A 266 -17.39 -18.76 17.37
N TYR A 267 -17.18 -18.90 16.05
CA TYR A 267 -16.83 -17.79 15.14
C TYR A 267 -17.77 -17.67 13.93
N THR A 268 -19.01 -18.17 14.04
CA THR A 268 -20.01 -18.14 12.95
C THR A 268 -20.49 -16.74 12.59
N GLU A 269 -20.30 -15.77 13.48
CA GLU A 269 -20.67 -14.36 13.25
C GLU A 269 -19.64 -13.59 12.40
N ASP A 270 -18.44 -14.15 12.20
CA ASP A 270 -17.39 -13.50 11.40
C ASP A 270 -17.44 -13.97 9.94
N SER A 271 -17.58 -13.01 9.01
CA SER A 271 -17.52 -13.25 7.56
C SER A 271 -16.23 -13.93 7.10
N VAL A 272 -15.11 -13.72 7.81
CA VAL A 272 -13.81 -14.32 7.47
C VAL A 272 -13.81 -15.83 7.71
N THR A 273 -14.55 -16.31 8.71
CA THR A 273 -14.74 -17.75 8.98
C THR A 273 -15.39 -18.42 7.78
N TRP A 274 -16.50 -17.85 7.30
CA TRP A 274 -17.24 -18.39 6.16
C TRP A 274 -16.42 -18.36 4.87
N ASP A 275 -15.69 -17.27 4.61
CA ASP A 275 -14.78 -17.15 3.47
C ASP A 275 -13.69 -18.23 3.48
N PHE A 276 -13.09 -18.47 4.66
CA PHE A 276 -12.08 -19.52 4.84
C PHE A 276 -12.67 -20.92 4.63
N MET A 277 -13.79 -21.24 5.28
CA MET A 277 -14.46 -22.53 5.18
C MET A 277 -14.89 -22.84 3.74
N ALA A 278 -15.42 -21.84 3.03
CA ALA A 278 -15.79 -21.99 1.64
C ALA A 278 -14.56 -22.25 0.76
N LYS A 279 -13.46 -21.50 0.94
CA LYS A 279 -12.24 -21.68 0.13
C LYS A 279 -11.59 -23.04 0.33
N ARG A 280 -11.66 -23.62 1.53
CA ARG A 280 -11.11 -24.94 1.82
C ARG A 280 -11.75 -26.05 0.96
N GLU A 281 -13.03 -25.94 0.61
CA GLU A 281 -13.71 -26.91 -0.29
C GLU A 281 -13.10 -26.98 -1.70
N LEU A 282 -12.31 -25.98 -2.09
CA LEU A 282 -11.62 -25.97 -3.39
C LEU A 282 -10.40 -26.88 -3.39
N ASP A 283 -9.77 -27.04 -2.23
CA ASP A 283 -8.58 -27.85 -2.02
C ASP A 283 -8.93 -29.31 -1.67
N ALA A 284 -10.22 -29.60 -1.46
CA ALA A 284 -10.71 -30.96 -1.23
C ALA A 284 -10.27 -31.90 -2.38
N PRO A 285 -9.87 -33.15 -2.07
CA PRO A 285 -9.45 -34.12 -3.08
C PRO A 285 -10.49 -34.24 -4.20
N GLY A 286 -10.02 -34.16 -5.44
CA GLY A 286 -10.86 -34.35 -6.62
C GLY A 286 -11.37 -35.78 -6.72
N ALA A 287 -12.35 -36.03 -7.59
CA ALA A 287 -12.65 -37.39 -8.00
C ALA A 287 -11.53 -37.85 -8.94
N GLY A 288 -10.51 -38.49 -8.37
CA GLY A 288 -9.38 -39.07 -9.10
C GLY A 288 -8.36 -38.05 -9.57
N ASP A 289 -7.13 -38.17 -9.08
CA ASP A 289 -5.97 -37.72 -9.83
C ASP A 289 -5.98 -38.46 -11.17
N GLU A 290 -5.84 -37.71 -12.28
CA GLU A 290 -5.87 -38.17 -13.68
C GLU A 290 -7.25 -38.21 -14.39
N LEU A 291 -7.89 -37.04 -14.54
CA LEU A 291 -8.81 -36.84 -15.68
C LEU A 291 -7.99 -36.38 -16.92
N PRO A 292 -7.85 -37.21 -17.98
CA PRO A 292 -6.95 -36.90 -19.11
C PRO A 292 -7.41 -35.68 -19.91
N THR A 293 -8.71 -35.48 -20.00
CA THR A 293 -9.33 -34.47 -20.88
C THR A 293 -9.47 -33.11 -20.20
N ALA A 294 -9.28 -32.03 -20.97
CA ALA A 294 -9.48 -30.66 -20.50
C ALA A 294 -10.93 -30.41 -20.02
N LYS A 295 -11.91 -31.10 -20.61
CA LYS A 295 -13.33 -31.07 -20.17
C LYS A 295 -13.53 -31.75 -18.82
N GLY A 296 -12.90 -32.90 -18.58
CA GLY A 296 -12.96 -33.58 -17.28
C GLY A 296 -12.42 -32.73 -16.14
N ARG A 297 -11.25 -32.11 -16.35
CA ARG A 297 -10.65 -31.18 -15.37
C ARG A 297 -11.53 -29.96 -15.10
N ALA A 298 -12.15 -29.38 -16.14
CA ALA A 298 -13.08 -28.26 -15.98
C ALA A 298 -14.35 -28.64 -15.21
N SER A 299 -14.86 -29.86 -15.42
CA SER A 299 -16.02 -30.38 -14.68
C SER A 299 -15.70 -30.58 -13.19
N ASP A 300 -14.55 -31.15 -12.85
CA ASP A 300 -14.15 -31.30 -11.45
C ASP A 300 -13.95 -29.94 -10.76
N ILE A 301 -13.30 -28.99 -11.43
CA ILE A 301 -13.18 -27.60 -10.94
C ILE A 301 -14.56 -26.99 -10.72
N ASN A 302 -15.50 -27.15 -11.65
CA ASN A 302 -16.85 -26.65 -11.50
C ASN A 302 -17.54 -27.21 -10.25
N ARG A 303 -17.42 -28.51 -10.01
CA ARG A 303 -18.00 -29.19 -8.85
C ARG A 303 -17.42 -28.68 -7.53
N ARG A 304 -16.11 -28.42 -7.47
CA ARG A 304 -15.47 -27.82 -6.29
C ARG A 304 -15.94 -26.38 -6.07
N GLU A 305 -16.06 -25.60 -7.15
CA GLU A 305 -16.61 -24.24 -7.09
C GLU A 305 -18.08 -24.23 -6.63
N GLU A 306 -18.88 -25.23 -7.00
CA GLU A 306 -20.27 -25.37 -6.54
C GLU A 306 -20.35 -25.65 -5.04
N ARG A 307 -19.54 -26.58 -4.51
CA ARG A 307 -19.45 -26.83 -3.06
C ARG A 307 -19.03 -25.57 -2.30
N CYS A 308 -18.02 -24.87 -2.81
CA CYS A 308 -17.60 -23.58 -2.25
C CYS A 308 -18.76 -22.56 -2.23
N CYS A 309 -19.53 -22.45 -3.31
CA CYS A 309 -20.71 -21.57 -3.36
C CYS A 309 -21.78 -21.98 -2.35
N GLN A 310 -22.03 -23.28 -2.14
CA GLN A 310 -23.00 -23.75 -1.14
C GLN A 310 -22.66 -23.26 0.27
N VAL A 311 -21.37 -23.30 0.64
CA VAL A 311 -20.92 -22.77 1.94
C VAL A 311 -21.14 -21.25 2.04
N TYR A 312 -20.87 -20.49 0.97
CA TYR A 312 -21.21 -19.06 0.94
C TYR A 312 -22.71 -18.80 1.05
N GLU A 313 -23.55 -19.62 0.41
CA GLU A 313 -25.01 -19.52 0.50
C GLU A 313 -25.52 -19.78 1.91
N GLU A 314 -24.96 -20.77 2.61
CA GLU A 314 -25.24 -21.01 4.03
C GLU A 314 -24.79 -19.85 4.90
N GLY A 315 -23.60 -19.31 4.63
CA GLY A 315 -23.07 -18.16 5.34
C GLY A 315 -23.85 -16.87 5.10
N VAL A 316 -24.39 -16.64 3.90
CA VAL A 316 -25.27 -15.49 3.62
C VAL A 316 -26.64 -15.66 4.30
N LYS A 317 -27.15 -16.89 4.37
CA LYS A 317 -28.41 -17.19 5.09
C LYS A 317 -28.27 -16.97 6.59
N SER A 318 -27.12 -17.33 7.18
CA SER A 318 -26.84 -17.11 8.61
C SER A 318 -26.42 -15.67 8.90
N LEU A 319 -25.58 -15.07 8.06
CA LEU A 319 -24.95 -13.76 8.23
C LEU A 319 -25.19 -12.88 6.99
N ASN A 320 -26.39 -12.28 6.91
CA ASN A 320 -26.73 -11.37 5.83
C ASN A 320 -26.13 -9.96 6.04
N THR A 321 -24.81 -9.83 5.88
CA THR A 321 -24.06 -8.57 6.11
C THR A 321 -23.23 -8.17 4.89
N GLU A 322 -22.89 -6.87 4.77
CA GLU A 322 -22.07 -6.36 3.67
C GLU A 322 -20.68 -7.05 3.56
N PRO A 323 -19.95 -7.34 4.66
CA PRO A 323 -18.70 -8.09 4.60
C PRO A 323 -18.86 -9.50 4.02
N MET A 324 -19.93 -10.21 4.38
CA MET A 324 -20.19 -11.56 3.88
C MET A 324 -20.46 -11.57 2.37
N TRP A 325 -21.30 -10.65 1.89
CA TRP A 325 -21.52 -10.47 0.45
C TRP A 325 -20.26 -10.02 -0.28
N THR A 326 -19.43 -9.19 0.36
CA THR A 326 -18.13 -8.75 -0.19
C THR A 326 -17.20 -9.93 -0.40
N CYS A 327 -17.08 -10.84 0.58
CA CYS A 327 -16.30 -12.07 0.43
C CYS A 327 -16.83 -12.95 -0.71
N TYR A 328 -18.15 -13.15 -0.77
CA TYR A 328 -18.74 -14.00 -1.80
C TYR A 328 -18.55 -13.43 -3.22
N VAL A 329 -18.81 -12.14 -3.41
CA VAL A 329 -18.57 -11.45 -4.70
C VAL A 329 -17.09 -11.45 -5.06
N ALA A 330 -16.19 -11.23 -4.10
CA ALA A 330 -14.75 -11.28 -4.34
C ALA A 330 -14.29 -12.66 -4.81
N PHE A 331 -14.80 -13.73 -4.19
CA PHE A 331 -14.55 -15.11 -4.62
C PHE A 331 -15.02 -15.35 -6.07
N CYS A 332 -16.25 -14.98 -6.41
CA CYS A 332 -16.77 -15.15 -7.78
C CYS A 332 -15.92 -14.38 -8.81
N LEU A 333 -15.48 -13.15 -8.49
CA LEU A 333 -14.60 -12.36 -9.34
C LEU A 333 -13.21 -12.98 -9.51
N GLU A 334 -12.63 -13.54 -8.45
CA GLU A 334 -11.35 -14.26 -8.53
C GLU A 334 -11.46 -15.45 -9.50
N ARG A 335 -12.54 -16.24 -9.40
CA ARG A 335 -12.76 -17.41 -10.26
C ARG A 335 -12.94 -17.02 -11.73
N LEU A 336 -13.66 -15.93 -12.00
CA LEU A 336 -13.86 -15.43 -13.36
C LEU A 336 -12.54 -15.00 -14.03
N LYS A 337 -11.60 -14.42 -13.26
CA LYS A 337 -10.29 -13.97 -13.77
C LYS A 337 -9.34 -15.13 -14.12
N ARG A 338 -9.61 -16.36 -13.67
CA ARG A 338 -8.73 -17.50 -13.95
C ARG A 338 -8.79 -17.87 -15.43
N LYS A 339 -7.63 -18.08 -16.04
CA LYS A 339 -7.52 -18.57 -17.43
C LYS A 339 -8.17 -19.94 -17.53
N THR A 340 -9.09 -20.11 -18.47
CA THR A 340 -9.80 -21.37 -18.69
C THR A 340 -10.10 -21.49 -20.18
N ASN A 341 -9.90 -22.67 -20.75
CA ASN A 341 -10.10 -22.93 -22.19
C ASN A 341 -11.49 -23.50 -22.50
N VAL A 342 -12.25 -23.89 -21.47
CA VAL A 342 -13.61 -24.44 -21.60
C VAL A 342 -14.63 -23.31 -21.47
N GLN A 343 -15.42 -23.09 -22.51
CA GLN A 343 -16.42 -22.02 -22.57
C GLN A 343 -17.56 -22.25 -21.55
N GLU A 344 -18.07 -23.47 -21.43
CA GLU A 344 -19.14 -23.83 -20.49
C GLU A 344 -18.83 -23.41 -19.03
N LEU A 345 -17.57 -23.57 -18.61
CA LEU A 345 -17.14 -23.18 -17.26
C LEU A 345 -17.06 -21.65 -17.11
N LYS A 346 -16.68 -20.93 -18.17
CA LYS A 346 -16.70 -19.46 -18.15
C LYS A 346 -18.12 -18.93 -18.00
N ASP A 347 -19.05 -19.49 -18.78
CA ASP A 347 -20.44 -19.09 -18.76
C ASP A 347 -21.06 -19.33 -17.38
N LYS A 348 -20.82 -20.51 -16.78
CA LYS A 348 -21.26 -20.80 -15.40
C LYS A 348 -20.68 -19.84 -14.36
N ARG A 349 -19.39 -19.52 -14.43
CA ARG A 349 -18.76 -18.57 -13.49
C ARG A 349 -19.35 -17.16 -13.63
N GLN A 350 -19.60 -16.74 -14.87
CA GLN A 350 -20.22 -15.46 -15.18
C GLN A 350 -21.66 -15.38 -14.66
N GLU A 351 -22.47 -16.40 -14.92
CA GLU A 351 -23.85 -16.49 -14.45
C GLU A 351 -23.92 -16.43 -12.91
N ARG A 352 -23.05 -17.17 -12.22
CA ARG A 352 -22.93 -17.12 -10.75
C ARG A 352 -22.61 -15.72 -10.27
N LEU A 353 -21.59 -15.07 -10.84
CA LEU A 353 -21.18 -13.72 -10.43
C LEU A 353 -22.34 -12.72 -10.55
N LEU A 354 -23.04 -12.73 -11.69
CA LEU A 354 -24.15 -11.81 -11.93
C LEU A 354 -25.31 -12.07 -10.96
N THR A 355 -25.63 -13.34 -10.70
CA THR A 355 -26.67 -13.72 -9.76
C THR A 355 -26.34 -13.27 -8.33
N VAL A 356 -25.11 -13.46 -7.89
CA VAL A 356 -24.65 -13.05 -6.54
C VAL A 356 -24.65 -11.53 -6.41
N MET A 357 -24.16 -10.79 -7.42
CA MET A 357 -24.20 -9.33 -7.44
C MET A 357 -25.63 -8.79 -7.39
N GLN A 358 -26.54 -9.40 -8.15
CA GLN A 358 -27.96 -9.04 -8.14
C GLN A 358 -28.58 -9.25 -6.75
N ARG A 359 -28.37 -10.40 -6.12
CA ARG A 359 -28.90 -10.67 -4.78
C ARG A 359 -28.32 -9.77 -3.69
N ALA A 360 -27.01 -9.47 -3.77
CA ALA A 360 -26.37 -8.52 -2.87
C ALA A 360 -26.92 -7.10 -3.06
N HIS A 361 -27.28 -6.73 -4.28
CA HIS A 361 -27.93 -5.45 -4.60
C HIS A 361 -29.37 -5.39 -4.08
N ASP A 362 -30.16 -6.43 -4.32
CA ASP A 362 -31.54 -6.53 -3.84
C ASP A 362 -31.60 -6.47 -2.30
N SER A 363 -30.59 -7.04 -1.63
CA SER A 363 -30.42 -6.95 -0.18
C SER A 363 -29.88 -5.61 0.31
N SER A 364 -29.57 -4.66 -0.59
CA SER A 364 -28.93 -3.38 -0.26
C SER A 364 -27.59 -3.54 0.50
N LEU A 365 -26.81 -4.58 0.18
CA LEU A 365 -25.52 -4.89 0.83
C LEU A 365 -24.34 -4.95 -0.15
N LEU A 366 -24.55 -4.68 -1.44
CA LEU A 366 -23.46 -4.58 -2.41
C LEU A 366 -22.60 -3.32 -2.23
N LYS A 367 -21.29 -3.50 -2.07
CA LYS A 367 -20.30 -2.43 -1.93
C LYS A 367 -20.09 -1.65 -3.25
N GLU A 368 -19.89 -0.33 -3.13
CA GLU A 368 -19.72 0.62 -4.25
C GLU A 368 -18.74 0.14 -5.33
N SER A 369 -17.57 -0.36 -4.90
CA SER A 369 -16.49 -0.79 -5.80
C SER A 369 -16.92 -1.89 -6.79
N TYR A 370 -17.92 -2.70 -6.43
CA TYR A 370 -18.39 -3.79 -7.28
C TYR A 370 -19.38 -3.35 -8.35
N TYR A 371 -20.03 -2.19 -8.21
CA TYR A 371 -20.90 -1.66 -9.27
C TYR A 371 -20.13 -1.39 -10.56
N LYS A 372 -18.90 -0.85 -10.46
CA LYS A 372 -18.03 -0.65 -11.64
C LYS A 372 -17.74 -1.97 -12.37
N ASN A 373 -17.44 -3.02 -11.62
CA ASN A 373 -17.17 -4.35 -12.19
C ASN A 373 -18.44 -4.95 -12.79
N TRP A 374 -19.58 -4.81 -12.11
CA TRP A 374 -20.86 -5.35 -12.55
C TRP A 374 -21.35 -4.68 -13.83
N VAL A 375 -21.33 -3.35 -13.86
CA VAL A 375 -21.70 -2.56 -15.05
C VAL A 375 -20.74 -2.84 -16.20
N GLY A 376 -19.43 -2.76 -15.97
CA GLY A 376 -18.44 -3.01 -17.02
C GLY A 376 -18.58 -4.40 -17.64
N HIS A 377 -18.80 -5.43 -16.81
CA HIS A 377 -19.01 -6.79 -17.27
C HIS A 377 -20.37 -6.97 -17.96
N GLY A 378 -21.44 -6.39 -17.40
CA GLY A 378 -22.78 -6.45 -17.99
C GLY A 378 -22.86 -5.81 -19.37
N LEU A 379 -22.17 -4.69 -19.58
CA LEU A 379 -22.07 -4.00 -20.87
C LEU A 379 -21.28 -4.84 -21.89
N TYR A 380 -20.18 -5.47 -21.47
CA TYR A 380 -19.40 -6.40 -22.31
C TYR A 380 -20.26 -7.60 -22.77
N CYS A 381 -21.04 -8.19 -21.88
CA CYS A 381 -21.95 -9.28 -22.22
C CYS A 381 -23.05 -8.86 -23.20
N ASN A 382 -23.59 -7.64 -23.02
CA ASN A 382 -24.59 -7.08 -23.92
C ASN A 382 -24.03 -6.87 -25.34
N THR A 383 -22.78 -6.39 -25.47
CA THR A 383 -22.11 -6.23 -26.78
C THR A 383 -21.86 -7.55 -27.51
N LEU A 384 -21.80 -8.67 -26.80
CA LEU A 384 -21.60 -10.01 -27.38
C LEU A 384 -22.92 -10.75 -27.68
N GLY A 385 -24.08 -10.13 -27.44
CA GLY A 385 -25.39 -10.75 -27.65
C GLY A 385 -25.69 -11.92 -26.71
N LEU A 386 -24.86 -12.13 -25.69
CA LEU A 386 -25.03 -13.16 -24.67
C LEU A 386 -26.10 -12.67 -23.68
N LYS A 387 -27.34 -13.11 -23.85
CA LYS A 387 -28.42 -12.89 -22.88
C LYS A 387 -28.34 -13.93 -21.75
N PRO A 388 -27.63 -13.62 -20.66
CA PRO A 388 -28.19 -13.93 -19.36
C PRO A 388 -28.02 -12.73 -18.41
N HIS A 389 -29.16 -12.16 -18.00
CA HIS A 389 -29.28 -11.16 -16.90
C HIS A 389 -28.59 -9.82 -17.18
N SER A 390 -29.13 -9.07 -18.16
CA SER A 390 -28.71 -7.70 -18.47
C SER A 390 -28.76 -6.81 -17.23
N VAL A 391 -27.69 -6.05 -16.98
CA VAL A 391 -27.70 -4.95 -16.00
C VAL A 391 -28.87 -4.05 -16.36
N SER A 392 -29.91 -4.06 -15.54
CA SER A 392 -31.08 -3.23 -15.78
C SER A 392 -30.69 -1.77 -15.60
N PRO A 393 -31.20 -0.84 -16.43
CA PRO A 393 -31.23 0.59 -16.15
C PRO A 393 -31.58 0.91 -14.69
N ARG A 394 -32.46 0.10 -14.08
CA ARG A 394 -32.89 0.22 -12.70
C ARG A 394 -31.78 -0.04 -11.67
N VAL A 395 -30.87 -0.98 -11.92
CA VAL A 395 -29.75 -1.28 -11.00
C VAL A 395 -28.82 -0.07 -10.89
N ALA A 396 -28.55 0.58 -12.03
CA ALA A 396 -27.77 1.80 -12.09
C ALA A 396 -28.45 2.95 -11.32
N MET A 397 -29.76 3.14 -11.50
CA MET A 397 -30.53 4.17 -10.78
C MET A 397 -30.62 3.91 -9.27
N THR A 398 -30.80 2.65 -8.84
CA THR A 398 -30.82 2.31 -7.41
C THR A 398 -29.43 2.49 -6.77
N ALA A 399 -28.35 2.26 -7.53
CA ALA A 399 -27.00 2.51 -7.07
C ALA A 399 -26.74 3.99 -6.80
N THR A 400 -27.23 4.90 -7.66
CA THR A 400 -27.09 6.34 -7.45
C THR A 400 -27.90 6.85 -6.27
N GLN A 401 -29.07 6.27 -5.99
CA GLN A 401 -29.85 6.59 -4.79
C GLN A 401 -29.09 6.21 -3.51
N ARG A 402 -28.45 5.02 -3.49
CA ARG A 402 -27.69 4.55 -2.33
C ARG A 402 -26.38 5.32 -2.12
N TYR A 403 -25.65 5.59 -3.21
CA TYR A 403 -24.35 6.27 -3.18
C TYR A 403 -24.46 7.67 -3.79
N SER A 404 -25.40 8.47 -3.28
CA SER A 404 -25.79 9.78 -3.84
C SER A 404 -24.68 10.84 -3.87
N GLN A 405 -23.63 10.68 -3.05
CA GLN A 405 -22.46 11.55 -3.05
C GLN A 405 -21.34 11.05 -4.00
N SER A 406 -21.41 9.82 -4.50
CA SER A 406 -20.32 9.26 -5.31
C SER A 406 -20.45 9.61 -6.79
N VAL A 407 -19.57 10.49 -7.26
CA VAL A 407 -19.49 10.84 -8.68
C VAL A 407 -19.14 9.64 -9.56
N SER A 408 -18.41 8.67 -9.01
CA SER A 408 -18.05 7.45 -9.75
C SER A 408 -19.31 6.62 -10.10
N VAL A 409 -20.27 6.53 -9.18
CA VAL A 409 -21.53 5.79 -9.39
C VAL A 409 -22.44 6.54 -10.36
N TRP A 410 -22.54 7.86 -10.24
CA TRP A 410 -23.31 8.69 -11.18
C TRP A 410 -22.78 8.59 -12.61
N SER A 411 -21.46 8.74 -12.80
CA SER A 411 -20.82 8.62 -14.12
C SER A 411 -21.06 7.27 -14.76
N LEU A 412 -20.86 6.19 -13.99
CA LEU A 412 -21.06 4.82 -14.42
C LEU A 412 -22.53 4.56 -14.81
N SER A 413 -23.47 5.07 -14.01
CA SER A 413 -24.90 4.88 -14.23
C SER A 413 -25.38 5.60 -15.50
N LEU A 414 -24.92 6.83 -15.71
CA LEU A 414 -25.23 7.59 -16.94
C LEU A 414 -24.63 6.91 -18.18
N GLN A 415 -23.38 6.45 -18.12
CA GLN A 415 -22.77 5.67 -19.21
C GLN A 415 -23.58 4.41 -19.53
N THR A 416 -24.07 3.71 -18.50
CA THR A 416 -24.90 2.50 -18.67
C THR A 416 -26.21 2.83 -19.38
N LEU A 417 -26.92 3.86 -18.91
CA LEU A 417 -28.20 4.27 -19.51
C LEU A 417 -28.04 4.74 -20.97
N MET A 418 -26.93 5.40 -21.29
CA MET A 418 -26.60 5.79 -22.66
C MET A 418 -26.41 4.60 -23.58
N GLN A 419 -25.61 3.61 -23.17
CA GLN A 419 -25.35 2.42 -23.98
C GLN A 419 -26.60 1.57 -24.16
N LEU A 420 -27.52 1.60 -23.20
CA LEU A 420 -28.81 0.91 -23.27
C LEU A 420 -29.91 1.73 -23.97
N GLY A 421 -29.65 2.99 -24.35
CA GLY A 421 -30.61 3.85 -25.03
C GLY A 421 -31.85 4.21 -24.19
N SER A 422 -31.70 4.30 -22.86
CA SER A 422 -32.84 4.63 -21.96
C SER A 422 -33.26 6.10 -22.09
N GLY A 423 -34.56 6.37 -21.99
CA GLY A 423 -35.10 7.74 -21.99
C GLY A 423 -34.89 8.53 -20.69
N ASP A 424 -34.50 7.85 -19.60
CA ASP A 424 -34.41 8.44 -18.26
C ASP A 424 -33.09 9.19 -17.98
N ILE A 425 -32.21 9.29 -18.98
CA ILE A 425 -30.86 9.89 -18.82
C ILE A 425 -30.93 11.35 -18.36
N GLY A 426 -31.85 12.13 -18.92
CA GLY A 426 -31.99 13.56 -18.59
C GLY A 426 -32.44 13.80 -17.14
N ARG A 427 -33.31 12.93 -16.60
CA ARG A 427 -33.75 12.99 -15.20
C ARG A 427 -32.62 12.60 -14.26
N LEU A 428 -31.92 11.50 -14.55
CA LEU A 428 -30.79 11.05 -13.73
C LEU A 428 -29.65 12.09 -13.69
N PHE A 429 -29.45 12.81 -14.79
CA PHE A 429 -28.48 13.90 -14.84
C PHE A 429 -28.87 15.08 -13.93
N GLN A 430 -30.16 15.45 -13.89
CA GLN A 430 -30.65 16.46 -12.95
C GLN A 430 -30.50 16.01 -11.50
N ASP A 431 -30.83 14.75 -11.21
CA ASP A 431 -30.65 14.18 -9.87
C ASP A 431 -29.17 14.17 -9.46
N ALA A 432 -28.25 13.87 -10.37
CA ALA A 432 -26.81 13.94 -10.11
C ALA A 432 -26.36 15.36 -9.74
N LEU A 433 -26.87 16.39 -10.43
CA LEU A 433 -26.54 17.79 -10.16
C LEU A 433 -27.10 18.30 -8.81
N THR A 434 -28.21 17.74 -8.34
CA THR A 434 -28.82 18.13 -7.06
C THR A 434 -28.16 17.42 -5.87
N HIS A 435 -27.80 16.14 -6.03
CA HIS A 435 -27.29 15.33 -4.92
C HIS A 435 -25.79 15.43 -4.70
N VAL A 436 -24.98 15.69 -5.74
CA VAL A 436 -23.52 15.81 -5.60
C VAL A 436 -23.17 17.14 -4.92
N ASN A 437 -22.72 17.09 -3.66
CA ASN A 437 -22.40 18.30 -2.89
C ASN A 437 -21.17 19.05 -3.45
N PRO A 438 -21.30 20.30 -3.91
CA PRO A 438 -20.22 21.05 -4.53
C PRO A 438 -19.04 21.41 -3.59
N LYS A 439 -19.16 21.18 -2.27
CA LYS A 439 -18.14 21.57 -1.27
C LYS A 439 -17.08 20.50 -0.97
N VAL A 440 -17.26 19.23 -1.33
CA VAL A 440 -16.47 18.12 -0.73
C VAL A 440 -15.30 17.63 -1.61
N HIS A 441 -15.35 17.82 -2.92
CA HIS A 441 -14.25 17.52 -3.84
C HIS A 441 -14.04 18.67 -4.83
N THR A 442 -12.89 18.69 -5.49
CA THR A 442 -12.56 19.59 -6.61
C THR A 442 -13.47 19.31 -7.81
N HIS A 443 -14.74 19.69 -7.69
CA HIS A 443 -15.89 19.01 -8.29
C HIS A 443 -16.25 19.41 -9.71
N THR A 444 -15.66 20.45 -10.31
CA THR A 444 -16.04 20.84 -11.67
C THR A 444 -15.63 19.78 -12.69
N SER A 445 -14.39 19.30 -12.65
CA SER A 445 -13.88 18.25 -13.57
C SER A 445 -14.69 16.94 -13.54
N SER A 446 -15.26 16.57 -12.38
CA SER A 446 -15.97 15.30 -12.19
C SER A 446 -17.37 15.29 -12.82
N VAL A 447 -18.16 16.36 -12.59
CA VAL A 447 -19.46 16.60 -13.24
C VAL A 447 -19.25 16.84 -14.75
N ILE A 448 -18.15 17.49 -15.11
CA ILE A 448 -17.79 17.78 -16.49
C ILE A 448 -17.28 16.54 -17.22
N CYS A 449 -16.67 15.58 -16.54
CA CYS A 449 -16.34 14.27 -17.11
C CYS A 449 -17.62 13.49 -17.46
N VAL A 450 -18.63 13.53 -16.58
CA VAL A 450 -19.96 12.97 -16.83
C VAL A 450 -20.62 13.64 -18.04
N VAL A 451 -20.63 14.97 -18.07
CA VAL A 451 -21.15 15.75 -19.21
C VAL A 451 -20.37 15.44 -20.49
N ASN A 452 -19.05 15.49 -20.49
CA ASN A 452 -18.24 15.23 -21.70
C ASN A 452 -18.43 13.81 -22.24
N SER A 453 -18.59 12.81 -21.35
CA SER A 453 -18.93 11.45 -21.77
C SER A 453 -20.32 11.34 -22.41
N TYR A 454 -21.24 12.27 -22.06
CA TYR A 454 -22.60 12.36 -22.58
C TYR A 454 -22.68 13.13 -23.91
N MET A 455 -21.84 14.15 -24.10
CA MET A 455 -21.90 15.06 -25.27
C MET A 455 -21.23 14.52 -26.55
N SER A 456 -20.49 13.41 -26.48
CA SER A 456 -19.83 12.82 -27.65
C SER A 456 -20.77 12.12 -28.63
N THR A 457 -22.03 11.86 -28.25
CA THR A 457 -22.95 11.03 -29.02
C THR A 457 -24.39 11.55 -28.93
N LEU A 458 -24.94 11.95 -30.09
CA LEU A 458 -26.32 12.35 -30.41
C LEU A 458 -26.74 13.84 -30.40
N SER A 459 -27.74 14.11 -31.27
CA SER A 459 -28.24 15.39 -31.80
C SER A 459 -28.94 16.32 -30.80
N THR A 460 -29.10 15.92 -29.54
CA THR A 460 -29.80 16.67 -28.49
C THR A 460 -28.86 17.54 -27.65
N THR A 461 -27.73 17.95 -28.23
CA THR A 461 -26.62 18.60 -27.52
C THR A 461 -27.01 20.00 -26.98
N VAL A 462 -27.87 20.74 -27.69
CA VAL A 462 -28.22 22.11 -27.31
C VAL A 462 -29.11 22.17 -26.06
N GLN A 463 -30.13 21.30 -25.96
CA GLN A 463 -31.04 21.29 -24.80
C GLN A 463 -30.30 20.96 -23.50
N LEU A 464 -29.28 20.10 -23.59
CA LEU A 464 -28.47 19.68 -22.45
C LEU A 464 -27.52 20.76 -21.98
N TYR A 465 -26.92 21.52 -22.91
CA TYR A 465 -26.19 22.74 -22.55
C TYR A 465 -27.10 23.74 -21.87
N VAL A 466 -28.28 24.02 -22.43
CA VAL A 466 -29.26 24.94 -21.83
C VAL A 466 -29.69 24.48 -20.43
N GLN A 467 -29.92 23.18 -20.22
CA GLN A 467 -30.27 22.65 -18.90
C GLN A 467 -29.13 22.72 -17.89
N SER A 468 -27.90 22.45 -18.32
CA SER A 468 -26.72 22.51 -17.46
C SER A 468 -26.35 23.93 -17.04
N LEU A 469 -26.73 24.94 -17.84
CA LEU A 469 -26.60 26.36 -17.52
C LEU A 469 -27.56 26.81 -16.41
N LEU A 470 -28.62 26.06 -16.13
CA LEU A 470 -29.56 26.31 -15.03
C LEU A 470 -29.11 25.68 -13.70
N SER A 471 -27.90 25.12 -13.65
CA SER A 471 -27.37 24.49 -12.43
C SER A 471 -27.29 25.51 -11.28
N PRO A 472 -27.73 25.15 -10.05
CA PRO A 472 -27.62 26.02 -8.88
C PRO A 472 -26.16 26.24 -8.44
N VAL A 473 -25.22 25.44 -8.96
CA VAL A 473 -23.79 25.53 -8.66
C VAL A 473 -23.11 26.47 -9.66
N SER A 474 -22.78 27.68 -9.21
CA SER A 474 -22.18 28.74 -10.03
C SER A 474 -20.94 28.30 -10.81
N ALA A 475 -20.07 27.48 -10.22
CA ALA A 475 -18.85 26.97 -10.86
C ALA A 475 -19.14 26.06 -12.06
N VAL A 476 -20.17 25.22 -11.96
CA VAL A 476 -20.59 24.31 -13.04
C VAL A 476 -21.20 25.11 -14.19
N ALA A 477 -22.05 26.09 -13.87
CA ALA A 477 -22.66 26.95 -14.88
C ALA A 477 -21.61 27.78 -15.65
N MET A 478 -20.56 28.26 -14.98
CA MET A 478 -19.45 28.99 -15.62
C MET A 478 -18.66 28.10 -16.59
N GLU A 479 -18.18 26.94 -16.14
CA GLU A 479 -17.36 26.06 -16.99
C GLU A 479 -18.17 25.45 -18.16
N MET A 480 -19.48 25.26 -17.97
CA MET A 480 -20.36 24.78 -19.03
C MET A 480 -20.58 25.81 -20.15
N LYS A 481 -20.53 27.11 -19.86
CA LYS A 481 -20.55 28.17 -20.89
C LYS A 481 -19.33 28.08 -21.79
N GLU A 482 -18.17 27.83 -21.20
CA GLU A 482 -16.91 27.65 -21.93
C GLU A 482 -16.98 26.44 -22.87
N LYS A 483 -17.47 25.29 -22.36
CA LYS A 483 -17.65 24.08 -23.18
C LYS A 483 -18.70 24.24 -24.26
N TYR A 484 -19.80 24.93 -23.98
CA TYR A 484 -20.81 25.19 -25.01
C TYR A 484 -20.27 26.07 -26.13
N LEU A 485 -19.48 27.09 -25.77
CA LEU A 485 -18.79 27.92 -26.73
C LEU A 485 -17.82 27.10 -27.60
N ASP A 486 -17.03 26.23 -26.98
CA ASP A 486 -16.14 25.31 -27.70
C ASP A 486 -16.87 24.39 -28.66
N TRP A 487 -17.94 23.73 -28.20
CA TRP A 487 -18.75 22.87 -29.06
C TRP A 487 -19.39 23.65 -30.22
N SER A 488 -19.89 24.85 -29.95
CA SER A 488 -20.49 25.70 -30.98
C SER A 488 -19.48 26.10 -32.05
N PHE A 489 -18.22 26.33 -31.65
CA PHE A 489 -17.10 26.59 -32.55
C PHE A 489 -16.71 25.34 -33.36
N SER A 490 -16.55 24.18 -32.70
CA SER A 490 -16.19 22.92 -33.38
C SER A 490 -17.25 22.44 -34.38
N THR A 491 -18.53 22.70 -34.13
CA THR A 491 -19.63 22.20 -34.99
C THR A 491 -20.10 23.17 -36.07
N GLY A 492 -19.99 24.49 -35.84
CA GLY A 492 -20.51 25.50 -36.78
C GLY A 492 -19.58 26.66 -37.03
N GLY A 493 -18.30 26.51 -36.65
CA GLY A 493 -17.27 27.52 -36.82
C GLY A 493 -17.56 28.82 -36.07
N TYR A 494 -16.83 29.87 -36.46
CA TYR A 494 -16.89 31.17 -35.80
C TYR A 494 -18.30 31.79 -35.75
N LYS A 495 -19.09 31.70 -36.82
CA LYS A 495 -20.43 32.32 -36.88
C LYS A 495 -21.37 31.76 -35.80
N LYS A 496 -21.29 30.46 -35.53
CA LYS A 496 -22.10 29.80 -34.50
C LYS A 496 -21.55 30.09 -33.10
N ALA A 497 -20.23 30.14 -32.94
CA ALA A 497 -19.58 30.55 -31.69
C ALA A 497 -19.99 31.97 -31.28
N ARG A 498 -19.93 32.93 -32.19
CA ARG A 498 -20.32 34.32 -31.92
C ARG A 498 -21.78 34.45 -31.53
N LYS A 499 -22.70 33.76 -32.21
CA LYS A 499 -24.14 33.76 -31.83
C LYS A 499 -24.33 33.20 -30.42
N THR A 500 -23.62 32.13 -30.11
CA THR A 500 -23.67 31.48 -28.79
C THR A 500 -23.11 32.39 -27.69
N PHE A 501 -21.99 33.05 -27.94
CA PHE A 501 -21.40 34.02 -27.04
C PHE A 501 -22.36 35.18 -26.77
N MET A 502 -22.93 35.77 -27.83
CA MET A 502 -23.87 36.89 -27.72
C MET A 502 -25.12 36.54 -26.91
N SER A 503 -25.59 35.29 -26.97
CA SER A 503 -26.71 34.82 -26.17
C SER A 503 -26.38 34.53 -24.70
N LEU A 504 -25.11 34.29 -24.37
CA LEU A 504 -24.67 33.85 -23.04
C LEU A 504 -23.94 34.93 -22.23
N GLN A 505 -23.42 35.97 -22.88
CA GLN A 505 -22.59 37.00 -22.24
C GLN A 505 -23.30 37.79 -21.13
N GLU A 506 -24.63 37.87 -21.16
CA GLU A 506 -25.43 38.54 -20.11
C GLU A 506 -25.96 37.55 -19.04
N ASN A 507 -25.89 36.24 -19.31
CA ASN A 507 -26.39 35.23 -18.39
C ASN A 507 -25.40 35.08 -17.24
N ARG A 508 -25.78 35.42 -16.00
CA ARG A 508 -24.95 35.19 -14.81
C ARG A 508 -24.98 33.72 -14.41
N PRO A 509 -23.93 33.17 -13.77
CA PRO A 509 -22.63 33.77 -13.44
C PRO A 509 -21.66 33.83 -14.64
N LEU A 510 -20.76 34.82 -14.67
CA LEU A 510 -19.76 34.99 -15.73
C LEU A 510 -18.36 34.59 -15.26
N SER A 511 -17.55 34.01 -16.14
CA SER A 511 -16.13 33.69 -15.89
C SER A 511 -15.21 34.44 -16.84
N LYS A 512 -14.02 34.84 -16.37
CA LYS A 512 -12.95 35.40 -17.22
C LYS A 512 -12.63 34.45 -18.38
N ALA A 513 -12.50 33.16 -18.09
CA ALA A 513 -12.15 32.14 -19.06
C ALA A 513 -13.14 32.04 -20.22
N PHE A 514 -14.44 32.27 -20.00
CA PHE A 514 -15.43 32.36 -21.08
C PHE A 514 -15.13 33.49 -22.08
N PHE A 515 -14.79 34.69 -21.58
CA PHE A 515 -14.42 35.82 -22.43
C PHE A 515 -13.07 35.62 -23.12
N THR A 516 -12.05 35.20 -22.37
CA THR A 516 -10.72 34.89 -22.93
C THR A 516 -10.81 33.81 -24.01
N ARG A 517 -11.72 32.84 -23.86
CA ARG A 517 -11.93 31.81 -24.87
C ARG A 517 -12.53 32.36 -26.16
N MET A 518 -13.53 33.25 -26.09
CA MET A 518 -14.10 33.91 -27.27
C MET A 518 -13.07 34.80 -27.98
N ILE A 519 -12.26 35.54 -27.21
CA ILE A 519 -11.13 36.33 -27.73
C ILE A 519 -10.16 35.42 -28.49
N GLY A 520 -9.78 34.28 -27.89
CA GLY A 520 -8.93 33.30 -28.55
C GLY A 520 -9.53 32.70 -29.82
N ILE A 521 -10.86 32.55 -29.91
CA ILE A 521 -11.57 32.11 -31.12
C ILE A 521 -11.51 33.18 -32.23
N GLU A 522 -11.69 34.46 -31.89
CA GLU A 522 -11.59 35.58 -32.84
C GLU A 522 -10.15 35.73 -33.38
N LYS A 523 -9.14 35.59 -32.52
CA LYS A 523 -7.73 35.66 -32.92
C LYS A 523 -7.30 34.54 -33.87
N LYS A 524 -7.99 33.40 -33.86
CA LYS A 524 -7.70 32.26 -34.75
C LYS A 524 -8.24 32.45 -36.17
N GLN A 525 -8.98 33.52 -36.45
CA GLN A 525 -9.47 33.80 -37.80
C GLN A 525 -8.35 34.32 -38.69
N GLU A 526 -8.44 34.05 -40.01
CA GLU A 526 -7.47 34.54 -41.00
C GLU A 526 -7.42 36.08 -41.06
N MET A 527 -8.55 36.74 -40.83
CA MET A 527 -8.64 38.19 -40.66
C MET A 527 -9.46 38.53 -39.40
N PRO A 528 -8.82 38.62 -38.22
CA PRO A 528 -9.49 39.00 -36.99
C PRO A 528 -10.08 40.40 -37.09
N LYS A 529 -11.34 40.57 -36.68
CA LYS A 529 -11.95 41.90 -36.69
C LYS A 529 -11.65 42.62 -35.39
N MET A 530 -10.80 43.65 -35.45
CA MET A 530 -10.40 44.41 -34.27
C MET A 530 -11.59 44.99 -33.49
N ASN A 531 -12.64 45.44 -34.18
CA ASN A 531 -13.85 45.94 -33.51
C ASN A 531 -14.55 44.88 -32.63
N ASN A 532 -14.51 43.60 -33.01
CA ASN A 532 -15.06 42.52 -32.18
C ASN A 532 -14.15 42.23 -30.99
N LEU A 533 -12.82 42.22 -31.20
CA LEU A 533 -11.86 42.04 -30.11
C LEU A 533 -12.04 43.13 -29.06
N ARG A 534 -12.14 44.40 -29.48
CA ARG A 534 -12.44 45.54 -28.61
C ARG A 534 -13.69 45.30 -27.77
N ASP A 535 -14.81 44.93 -28.40
CA ASP A 535 -16.07 44.64 -27.69
C ASP A 535 -15.91 43.52 -26.65
N TYR A 536 -15.21 42.43 -26.97
CA TYR A 536 -14.99 41.33 -26.02
C TYR A 536 -14.07 41.71 -24.85
N TYR A 537 -13.00 42.46 -25.11
CA TYR A 537 -12.12 42.95 -24.05
C TYR A 537 -12.84 43.96 -23.16
N GLU A 538 -13.58 44.92 -23.73
CA GLU A 538 -14.33 45.91 -22.95
C GLU A 538 -15.37 45.24 -22.05
N ARG A 539 -16.10 44.23 -22.56
CA ARG A 539 -17.05 43.44 -21.75
C ARG A 539 -16.36 42.64 -20.65
N ALA A 540 -15.19 42.05 -20.93
CA ALA A 540 -14.42 41.33 -19.92
C ALA A 540 -13.87 42.28 -18.84
N LEU A 541 -13.41 43.47 -19.23
CA LEU A 541 -12.88 44.50 -18.35
C LEU A 541 -13.95 45.15 -17.47
N GLN A 542 -15.18 45.28 -17.98
CA GLN A 542 -16.31 45.74 -17.19
C GLN A 542 -16.59 44.84 -15.97
N GLU A 543 -16.33 43.54 -16.11
CA GLU A 543 -16.62 42.53 -15.09
C GLU A 543 -15.42 42.18 -14.21
N PHE A 544 -14.22 42.10 -14.79
CA PHE A 544 -13.02 41.59 -14.13
C PHE A 544 -11.87 42.61 -14.06
N GLY A 545 -12.04 43.80 -14.64
CA GLY A 545 -10.95 44.78 -14.80
C GLY A 545 -10.48 45.47 -13.53
N THR A 546 -11.12 45.29 -12.38
CA THR A 546 -10.71 45.92 -11.11
C THR A 546 -9.46 45.29 -10.50
N PHE A 547 -9.27 43.97 -10.69
CA PHE A 547 -8.17 43.24 -10.07
C PHE A 547 -7.28 42.50 -11.09
N ASP A 548 -7.61 42.54 -12.37
CA ASP A 548 -6.98 41.72 -13.42
C ASP A 548 -6.04 42.55 -14.31
N ASP A 549 -4.79 42.72 -13.88
CA ASP A 549 -3.78 43.47 -14.63
C ASP A 549 -3.42 42.80 -15.98
N ASP A 550 -3.46 41.46 -16.04
CA ASP A 550 -3.19 40.70 -17.25
C ASP A 550 -4.17 41.03 -18.38
N LEU A 551 -5.46 41.19 -18.06
CA LEU A 551 -6.50 41.47 -19.05
C LEU A 551 -6.31 42.86 -19.70
N TRP A 552 -5.92 43.87 -18.91
CA TRP A 552 -5.58 45.19 -19.43
C TRP A 552 -4.33 45.17 -20.31
N LEU A 553 -3.29 44.44 -19.88
CA LEU A 553 -2.04 44.35 -20.63
C LEU A 553 -2.24 43.60 -21.95
N GLN A 554 -3.01 42.49 -21.95
CA GLN A 554 -3.41 41.77 -23.15
C GLN A 554 -4.16 42.66 -24.13
N TYR A 555 -5.10 43.48 -23.64
CA TYR A 555 -5.84 44.39 -24.52
C TYR A 555 -4.92 45.43 -25.18
N ILE A 556 -3.96 46.00 -24.44
CA ILE A 556 -2.97 46.92 -25.00
C ILE A 556 -2.09 46.23 -26.05
N LEU A 557 -1.67 44.99 -25.81
CA LEU A 557 -0.88 44.21 -26.76
C LEU A 557 -1.62 44.01 -28.10
N GLU A 558 -2.92 43.74 -28.06
CA GLU A 558 -3.70 43.59 -29.30
C GLU A 558 -3.81 44.92 -30.07
N GLU A 559 -3.96 46.06 -29.38
CA GLU A 559 -4.03 47.39 -30.04
C GLU A 559 -2.68 47.84 -30.62
N GLN A 560 -1.56 47.28 -30.15
CA GLN A 560 -0.25 47.48 -30.77
C GLN A 560 0.05 46.51 -31.92
N GLY A 561 -0.76 45.47 -32.08
CA GLY A 561 -0.60 44.45 -33.12
C GLY A 561 -0.95 44.96 -34.53
N THR A 562 -0.80 44.08 -35.52
CA THR A 562 -0.93 44.38 -36.96
C THR A 562 -2.30 44.93 -37.38
N TYR A 563 -3.36 44.65 -36.62
CA TYR A 563 -4.73 45.06 -36.91
C TYR A 563 -5.28 46.09 -35.91
N GLY A 564 -4.44 46.52 -34.94
CA GLY A 564 -4.80 47.45 -33.88
C GLY A 564 -4.53 48.90 -34.22
N GLU A 565 -4.99 49.80 -33.35
CA GLU A 565 -4.67 51.22 -33.43
C GLU A 565 -3.81 51.63 -32.22
N PRO A 566 -2.49 51.87 -32.42
CA PRO A 566 -1.58 52.23 -31.33
C PRO A 566 -2.00 53.49 -30.56
N GLN A 567 -2.79 54.37 -31.19
CA GLN A 567 -3.35 55.59 -30.57
C GLN A 567 -4.28 55.28 -29.39
N ASN A 568 -4.92 54.11 -29.37
CA ASN A 568 -5.83 53.71 -28.30
C ASN A 568 -5.08 53.16 -27.07
N CYS A 569 -3.82 52.73 -27.22
CA CYS A 569 -3.01 52.17 -26.14
C CYS A 569 -2.85 53.14 -24.98
N GLY A 570 -2.62 54.43 -25.25
CA GLY A 570 -2.50 55.46 -24.21
C GLY A 570 -3.80 55.67 -23.42
N LYS A 571 -4.94 55.58 -24.10
CA LYS A 571 -6.27 55.69 -23.47
C LYS A 571 -6.56 54.47 -22.58
N ILE A 572 -6.22 53.28 -23.05
CA ILE A 572 -6.41 52.02 -22.31
C ILE A 572 -5.49 51.99 -21.09
N HIS A 573 -4.22 52.37 -21.23
CA HIS A 573 -3.28 52.50 -20.11
C HIS A 573 -3.79 53.46 -19.03
N TRP A 574 -4.27 54.64 -19.43
CA TRP A 574 -4.83 55.60 -18.48
C TRP A 574 -6.07 55.04 -17.76
N ARG A 575 -6.93 54.30 -18.47
CA ARG A 575 -8.08 53.62 -17.85
C ARG A 575 -7.65 52.53 -16.90
N ALA A 576 -6.68 51.69 -17.26
CA ALA A 576 -6.15 50.64 -16.38
C ALA A 576 -5.63 51.22 -15.07
N MET A 577 -4.85 52.32 -15.12
CA MET A 577 -4.35 53.03 -13.93
C MET A 577 -5.45 53.61 -13.04
N LYS A 578 -6.63 53.90 -13.61
CA LYS A 578 -7.77 54.44 -12.87
C LYS A 578 -8.70 53.36 -12.31
N PHE A 579 -8.81 52.22 -12.98
CA PHE A 579 -9.75 51.14 -12.66
C PHE A 579 -9.13 50.00 -11.84
N LEU A 580 -7.82 49.76 -11.97
CA LEU A 580 -7.13 48.74 -11.17
C LEU A 580 -7.00 49.21 -9.72
N GLU A 581 -7.15 48.27 -8.78
CA GLU A 581 -7.04 48.54 -7.35
C GLU A 581 -5.96 47.66 -6.69
N GLY A 582 -5.37 48.17 -5.60
CA GLY A 582 -4.42 47.42 -4.77
C GLY A 582 -3.13 47.01 -5.50
N GLU A 583 -2.63 45.80 -5.19
CA GLU A 583 -1.38 45.26 -5.75
C GLU A 583 -1.39 45.14 -7.28
N SER A 584 -2.57 45.06 -7.91
CA SER A 584 -2.69 44.92 -9.37
C SER A 584 -2.21 46.18 -10.11
N VAL A 585 -2.29 47.37 -9.49
CA VAL A 585 -1.77 48.63 -10.06
C VAL A 585 -0.24 48.61 -10.16
N GLU A 586 0.42 48.15 -9.10
CA GLU A 586 1.89 48.06 -9.05
C GLU A 586 2.42 47.03 -10.04
N ARG A 587 1.75 45.87 -10.13
CA ARG A 587 2.08 44.82 -11.11
C ARG A 587 1.87 45.30 -12.54
N PHE A 588 0.74 45.94 -12.82
CA PHE A 588 0.46 46.53 -14.13
C PHE A 588 1.51 47.57 -14.52
N THR A 589 1.84 48.51 -13.63
CA THR A 589 2.83 49.58 -13.88
C THR A 589 4.20 48.99 -14.17
N THR A 590 4.63 48.01 -13.38
CA THR A 590 5.93 47.33 -13.56
C THR A 590 5.99 46.59 -14.91
N ARG A 591 4.95 45.79 -15.21
CA ARG A 591 4.88 45.01 -16.46
C ARG A 591 4.75 45.89 -17.69
N TYR A 592 3.97 46.95 -17.62
CA TYR A 592 3.81 47.93 -18.68
C TYR A 592 5.10 48.71 -18.94
N THR A 593 5.85 49.06 -17.89
CA THR A 593 7.17 49.71 -18.03
C THR A 593 8.18 48.76 -18.70
N LEU A 594 8.25 47.50 -18.26
CA LEU A 594 9.09 46.47 -18.89
C LEU A 594 8.74 46.21 -20.36
N PHE A 595 7.45 46.35 -20.69
CA PHE A 595 6.95 46.26 -22.05
C PHE A 595 7.41 47.46 -22.91
N GLN A 596 7.34 48.70 -22.40
CA GLN A 596 7.83 49.88 -23.09
C GLN A 596 9.35 49.88 -23.30
N THR A 597 10.12 49.29 -22.38
CA THR A 597 11.59 49.18 -22.51
C THR A 597 12.05 48.01 -23.38
N GLY A 598 11.13 47.27 -24.03
CA GLY A 598 11.46 46.22 -25.00
C GLY A 598 11.92 44.88 -24.42
N HIS A 599 11.87 44.67 -23.11
CA HIS A 599 12.36 43.44 -22.47
C HIS A 599 11.36 42.26 -22.50
N LEU A 600 10.14 42.47 -22.99
CA LEU A 600 9.13 41.42 -23.21
C LEU A 600 8.88 41.12 -24.71
N GLY A 601 9.54 41.83 -25.63
CA GLY A 601 9.36 41.72 -27.09
C GLY A 601 10.13 40.57 -27.74
N GLY A 602 10.25 39.43 -27.06
CA GLY A 602 11.07 38.30 -27.50
C GLY A 602 10.38 36.95 -27.32
N ALA A 603 9.16 36.80 -27.83
CA ALA A 603 8.55 35.50 -28.12
C ALA A 603 7.40 35.72 -29.12
N GLN A 604 7.75 35.73 -30.42
CA GLN A 604 6.82 35.32 -31.47
C GLN A 604 6.82 33.80 -31.56
#